data_AF-A0A6A6UL98-F1
#
_entry.id   AF-A0A6A6UL98-F1
#
_cell.length_a   1.000
_cell.length_b   1.000
_cell.length_c   1.000
_cell.angle_alpha   90.00
_cell.angle_beta   90.00
_cell.angle_gamma   90.00
#
_symmetry.space_group_name_H-M   'P 1'
#
loop_
_entity.id
_entity.type
_entity.pdbx_description
1 polymer ?
#
loop_
_entity_poly.entity_id
_entity_poly.type
_entity_poly.pdbx_seq_one_letter_code
_entity_poly.pdbx_strand_id
1 'polypeptide(L)'
;MKVDMTVEDVTGRERDFSLWKNGFMYAKQHTNTITKTGDLADNDKIVKEYYPEMEAWLKQVTGAPRVHVFHHGVRISDSSHHVNGLKKSELGKKFLPQAAVLAAHLDQSSWQATQVLHNHYPDETETLLHGRFMLVNAWRPIKTVYRHPFGVADASTVPASDLVVRQNRWFKEIRESMGIRPNKGHKWYYKYKQEREDVLIFKQSDNHGRARACPHTAFEDEEFKDAEPRESIELRAILLWPEHESVEIEVEGKL
;
A
#
# COMPACT_ATOMS: atom_id res chain seq x y z
N MET A 1 2.25 -25.92 -7.42
CA MET A 1 0.84 -26.26 -7.11
C MET A 1 0.02 -24.98 -7.27
N LYS A 2 -1.08 -25.00 -8.02
CA LYS A 2 -2.04 -23.89 -8.05
C LYS A 2 -3.04 -24.09 -6.91
N VAL A 3 -3.38 -23.02 -6.20
CA VAL A 3 -4.39 -23.04 -5.14
C VAL A 3 -5.43 -22.01 -5.51
N ASP A 4 -6.68 -22.45 -5.64
CA ASP A 4 -7.79 -21.54 -5.86
C ASP A 4 -8.12 -20.83 -4.55
N MET A 5 -8.28 -19.52 -4.64
CA MET A 5 -8.53 -18.64 -3.50
C MET A 5 -9.77 -17.80 -3.79
N THR A 6 -10.61 -17.61 -2.78
CA THR A 6 -11.75 -16.69 -2.85
C THR A 6 -11.31 -15.32 -2.35
N VAL A 7 -11.66 -14.28 -3.09
CA VAL A 7 -11.55 -12.88 -2.65
C VAL A 7 -12.95 -12.39 -2.28
N GLU A 8 -13.18 -12.07 -1.01
CA GLU A 8 -14.49 -11.68 -0.50
C GLU A 8 -14.72 -10.16 -0.59
N ASP A 9 -15.92 -9.75 -1.00
CA ASP A 9 -16.33 -8.35 -0.96
C ASP A 9 -16.61 -7.89 0.48
N VAL A 10 -16.03 -6.74 0.85
CA VAL A 10 -16.19 -6.09 2.16
C VAL A 10 -17.23 -4.99 2.17
N THR A 11 -17.92 -4.72 1.05
CA THR A 11 -18.91 -3.64 0.95
C THR A 11 -19.98 -3.76 2.04
N GLY A 12 -20.16 -2.69 2.82
CA GLY A 12 -21.07 -2.64 3.97
C GLY A 12 -20.52 -3.27 5.26
N ARG A 13 -19.33 -3.88 5.21
CA ARG A 13 -18.61 -4.50 6.33
C ARG A 13 -17.23 -3.88 6.57
N GLU A 14 -16.97 -2.70 6.02
CA GLU A 14 -15.66 -2.05 6.07
C GLU A 14 -15.16 -1.86 7.50
N ARG A 15 -16.08 -1.64 8.44
CA ARG A 15 -15.80 -1.43 9.87
C ARG A 15 -15.38 -2.69 10.62
N ASP A 16 -15.57 -3.88 10.04
CA ASP A 16 -15.14 -5.15 10.64
C ASP A 16 -13.61 -5.34 10.54
N PHE A 17 -12.96 -4.53 9.70
CA PHE A 17 -11.54 -4.59 9.39
C PHE A 17 -10.80 -3.37 9.97
N SER A 18 -9.63 -3.62 10.55
CA SER A 18 -8.77 -2.57 11.08
C SER A 18 -7.30 -2.84 10.80
N LEU A 19 -6.49 -1.78 10.75
CA LEU A 19 -5.03 -1.91 10.64
C LEU A 19 -4.46 -2.81 11.74
N TRP A 20 -5.01 -2.75 12.95
CA TRP A 20 -4.49 -3.48 14.11
C TRP A 20 -4.78 -4.99 14.05
N LYS A 21 -5.98 -5.37 13.61
CA LYS A 21 -6.43 -6.76 13.58
C LYS A 21 -6.05 -7.46 12.28
N ASN A 22 -6.27 -6.80 11.14
CA ASN A 22 -6.22 -7.42 9.81
C ASN A 22 -5.04 -6.91 8.97
N GLY A 23 -4.39 -5.81 9.38
CA GLY A 23 -3.31 -5.18 8.63
C GLY A 23 -3.79 -4.22 7.54
N PHE A 24 -5.10 -4.04 7.38
CA PHE A 24 -5.71 -3.07 6.47
C PHE A 24 -7.02 -2.50 7.03
N MET A 25 -7.45 -1.36 6.49
CA MET A 25 -8.77 -0.77 6.73
C MET A 25 -9.20 0.11 5.56
N TYR A 26 -10.49 0.31 5.41
CA TYR A 26 -11.05 1.34 4.54
C TYR A 26 -11.53 2.52 5.37
N ALA A 27 -11.20 3.73 4.94
CA ALA A 27 -11.67 4.95 5.59
C ALA A 27 -12.03 6.01 4.56
N LYS A 28 -13.10 6.76 4.85
CA LYS A 28 -13.53 7.87 4.01
C LYS A 28 -12.59 9.05 4.20
N GLN A 29 -12.09 9.60 3.08
CA GLN A 29 -11.36 10.85 3.05
C GLN A 29 -11.81 11.66 1.85
N HIS A 30 -12.30 12.88 2.14
CA HIS A 30 -12.60 13.88 1.13
C HIS A 30 -11.36 14.74 0.85
N THR A 31 -11.07 14.94 -0.43
CA THR A 31 -9.94 15.73 -0.93
C THR A 31 -10.43 16.69 -2.01
N ASN A 32 -9.94 17.93 -1.97
CA ASN A 32 -10.07 18.89 -3.08
C ASN A 32 -8.77 18.99 -3.90
N THR A 33 -7.67 18.42 -3.43
CA THR A 33 -6.38 18.47 -4.13
C THR A 33 -6.37 17.49 -5.30
N ILE A 34 -6.60 16.19 -5.06
CA ILE A 34 -6.63 15.16 -6.10
C ILE A 34 -8.07 14.74 -6.39
N THR A 35 -8.64 15.24 -7.49
CA THR A 35 -10.07 15.06 -7.83
C THR A 35 -10.30 14.38 -9.18
N LYS A 36 -9.33 14.50 -10.10
CA LYS A 36 -9.41 13.98 -11.47
C LYS A 36 -8.06 13.46 -11.93
N THR A 37 -8.06 12.68 -13.01
CA THR A 37 -6.86 12.06 -13.61
C THR A 37 -5.74 13.05 -13.87
N GLY A 38 -6.08 14.25 -14.36
CA GLY A 38 -5.09 15.29 -14.66
C GLY A 38 -4.29 15.77 -13.46
N ASP A 39 -4.85 15.68 -12.25
CA ASP A 39 -4.13 16.06 -11.02
C ASP A 39 -2.98 15.10 -10.71
N LEU A 40 -3.04 13.86 -11.19
CA LEU A 40 -1.97 12.86 -11.02
C LEU A 40 -0.69 13.24 -11.78
N ALA A 41 -0.79 14.13 -12.77
CA ALA A 41 0.33 14.61 -13.57
C ALA A 41 1.22 15.62 -12.82
N ASP A 42 0.66 16.28 -11.80
CA ASP A 42 1.29 17.40 -11.11
C ASP A 42 1.96 16.94 -9.81
N ASN A 43 3.22 16.53 -9.94
CA ASN A 43 4.04 16.10 -8.80
C ASN A 43 4.19 17.19 -7.74
N ASP A 44 4.28 18.46 -8.16
CA ASP A 44 4.48 19.58 -7.24
C ASP A 44 3.24 19.81 -6.38
N LYS A 45 2.06 19.77 -7.00
CA LYS A 45 0.77 19.78 -6.31
C LYS A 45 0.63 18.58 -5.35
N ILE A 46 1.00 17.38 -5.78
CA ILE A 46 0.96 16.18 -4.93
C ILE A 46 1.84 16.37 -3.68
N VAL A 47 3.09 16.81 -3.85
CA VAL A 47 4.04 16.91 -2.74
C VAL A 47 3.75 18.12 -1.84
N LYS A 48 3.35 19.27 -2.39
CA LYS A 48 3.18 20.52 -1.63
C LYS A 48 1.80 20.63 -0.97
N GLU A 49 0.78 19.99 -1.53
CA GLU A 49 -0.60 20.11 -1.05
C GLU A 49 -1.16 18.77 -0.56
N TYR A 50 -1.06 17.70 -1.36
CA TYR A 50 -1.71 16.43 -1.04
C TYR A 50 -0.99 15.64 0.06
N TYR A 51 0.33 15.71 0.13
CA TYR A 51 1.11 15.06 1.19
C TYR A 51 0.72 15.63 2.58
N PRO A 52 0.79 16.95 2.85
CA PRO A 52 0.34 17.50 4.13
C PRO A 52 -1.12 17.17 4.48
N GLU A 53 -2.02 17.20 3.49
CA GLU A 53 -3.44 16.82 3.68
C GLU A 53 -3.55 15.38 4.18
N MET A 54 -2.84 14.46 3.53
CA MET A 54 -2.88 13.03 3.86
C MET A 54 -2.11 12.70 5.14
N GLU A 55 -1.02 13.41 5.47
CA GLU A 55 -0.33 13.27 6.75
C GLU A 55 -1.26 13.64 7.92
N ALA A 56 -1.96 14.77 7.82
CA ALA A 56 -2.91 15.21 8.84
C ALA A 56 -4.07 14.21 9.00
N TRP A 57 -4.62 13.72 7.89
CA TRP A 57 -5.69 12.72 7.92
C TRP A 57 -5.22 11.37 8.46
N LEU A 58 -4.06 10.87 8.02
CA LEU A 58 -3.45 9.64 8.54
C LEU A 58 -3.21 9.74 10.04
N LYS A 59 -2.76 10.91 10.53
CA LYS A 59 -2.63 11.19 11.97
C LYS A 59 -3.96 10.96 12.71
N GLN A 60 -5.05 11.51 12.18
CA GLN A 60 -6.39 11.39 12.76
C GLN A 60 -6.89 9.94 12.79
N VAL A 61 -6.78 9.21 11.67
CA VAL A 61 -7.38 7.87 11.56
C VAL A 61 -6.54 6.77 12.20
N THR A 62 -5.23 6.97 12.34
CA THR A 62 -4.33 5.99 12.97
C THR A 62 -3.99 6.31 14.42
N GLY A 63 -4.13 7.57 14.84
CA GLY A 63 -3.68 8.02 16.16
C GLY A 63 -2.16 8.11 16.31
N ALA A 64 -1.40 8.05 15.21
CA ALA A 64 0.05 8.24 15.24
C ALA A 64 0.41 9.68 15.64
N PRO A 65 1.31 9.92 16.61
CA PRO A 65 1.73 11.28 16.96
C PRO A 65 2.56 11.94 15.85
N ARG A 66 3.33 11.15 15.09
CA ARG A 66 4.14 11.60 13.93
C ARG A 66 3.78 10.77 12.71
N VAL A 67 3.57 11.45 11.58
CA VAL A 67 3.32 10.86 10.27
C VAL A 67 4.20 11.57 9.26
N HIS A 68 4.84 10.81 8.38
CA HIS A 68 5.63 11.36 7.27
C HIS A 68 5.36 10.60 5.97
N VAL A 69 4.77 11.26 4.99
CA VAL A 69 4.61 10.75 3.63
C VAL A 69 5.88 11.08 2.85
N PHE A 70 6.54 10.06 2.32
CA PHE A 70 7.84 10.22 1.65
C PHE A 70 7.84 9.87 0.17
N HIS A 71 6.81 9.17 -0.31
CA HIS A 71 6.76 8.71 -1.69
C HIS A 71 5.32 8.50 -2.15
N HIS A 72 5.08 8.63 -3.45
CA HIS A 72 3.84 8.25 -4.09
C HIS A 72 4.07 7.46 -5.38
N GLY A 73 3.20 6.49 -5.64
CA GLY A 73 3.08 5.82 -6.92
C GLY A 73 1.78 6.24 -7.61
N VAL A 74 1.87 6.66 -8.87
CA VAL A 74 0.71 6.87 -9.73
C VAL A 74 0.56 5.68 -10.67
N ARG A 75 -0.67 5.22 -10.84
CA ARG A 75 -1.01 4.13 -11.76
C ARG A 75 -2.19 4.53 -12.62
N ILE A 76 -1.97 4.57 -13.93
CA ILE A 76 -2.99 4.75 -14.96
C ILE A 76 -2.86 3.51 -15.85
N SER A 77 -3.83 2.58 -15.78
CA SER A 77 -3.73 1.30 -16.50
C SER A 77 -4.22 1.46 -17.96
N ASP A 78 -3.63 2.38 -18.72
CA ASP A 78 -4.02 2.57 -20.13
C ASP A 78 -3.34 1.53 -21.04
N SER A 79 -4.14 0.80 -21.84
CA SER A 79 -3.66 -0.04 -22.94
C SER A 79 -3.55 0.73 -24.26
N SER A 80 -4.11 1.94 -24.35
CA SER A 80 -4.02 2.82 -25.50
C SER A 80 -2.83 3.77 -25.37
N HIS A 81 -2.22 4.15 -26.49
CA HIS A 81 -0.98 4.92 -26.54
C HIS A 81 -1.14 6.41 -26.16
N HIS A 82 -2.23 6.78 -25.47
CA HIS A 82 -2.66 8.16 -25.28
C HIS A 82 -3.26 8.40 -23.89
N VAL A 83 -2.41 8.63 -22.90
CA VAL A 83 -2.86 9.26 -21.65
C VAL A 83 -3.19 10.73 -21.97
N ASN A 84 -4.47 11.10 -21.96
CA ASN A 84 -4.96 12.48 -22.13
C ASN A 84 -4.48 13.20 -23.41
N GLY A 85 -4.36 12.51 -24.55
CA GLY A 85 -3.89 13.13 -25.80
C GLY A 85 -2.40 13.53 -25.80
N LEU A 86 -1.69 13.32 -24.69
CA LEU A 86 -0.24 13.47 -24.60
C LEU A 86 0.40 12.18 -25.09
N LYS A 87 1.39 12.30 -25.98
CA LYS A 87 2.17 11.14 -26.41
C LYS A 87 2.97 10.62 -25.20
N LYS A 88 3.17 9.31 -25.13
CA LYS A 88 4.10 8.66 -24.18
C LYS A 88 5.51 9.28 -24.14
N SER A 89 5.90 10.03 -25.19
CA SER A 89 7.14 10.81 -25.26
C SER A 89 7.12 12.13 -24.47
N GLU A 90 5.94 12.69 -24.21
CA GLU A 90 5.71 13.95 -23.47
C GLU A 90 5.54 13.71 -21.96
N LEU A 91 4.95 12.57 -21.61
CA LEU A 91 5.07 11.98 -20.28
C LEU A 91 6.49 11.42 -20.12
N GLY A 92 7.44 12.24 -19.65
CA GLY A 92 8.80 11.76 -19.36
C GLY A 92 8.79 10.43 -18.56
N LYS A 93 9.91 9.68 -18.56
CA LYS A 93 10.04 8.29 -18.02
C LYS A 93 9.32 7.99 -16.67
N LYS A 94 9.00 9.01 -15.86
CA LYS A 94 8.23 8.93 -14.60
C LYS A 94 6.74 8.58 -14.76
N PHE A 95 6.14 8.74 -15.93
CA PHE A 95 4.69 8.57 -16.16
C PHE A 95 4.31 7.36 -17.02
N LEU A 96 5.16 6.33 -17.08
CA LEU A 96 4.80 5.13 -17.82
C LEU A 96 3.58 4.45 -17.16
N PRO A 97 2.52 4.12 -17.93
CA PRO A 97 1.42 3.27 -17.45
C PRO A 97 2.00 2.00 -16.83
N GLN A 98 1.79 1.80 -15.53
CA GLN A 98 2.16 0.56 -14.87
C GLN A 98 0.93 -0.34 -14.83
N ALA A 99 0.99 -1.50 -15.46
CA ALA A 99 -0.08 -2.50 -15.38
C ALA A 99 -0.28 -3.00 -13.95
N ALA A 100 -1.53 -3.26 -13.57
CA ALA A 100 -1.87 -3.79 -12.25
C ALA A 100 -1.08 -5.08 -11.95
N VAL A 101 -0.60 -5.23 -10.72
CA VAL A 101 0.28 -6.35 -10.34
C VAL A 101 -0.58 -7.53 -9.91
N LEU A 102 -0.66 -8.57 -10.74
CA LEU A 102 -1.46 -9.77 -10.52
C LEU A 102 -0.80 -10.82 -9.61
N ALA A 103 0.46 -10.60 -9.23
CA ALA A 103 1.15 -11.44 -8.25
C ALA A 103 0.94 -10.89 -6.85
N ALA A 104 0.50 -11.73 -5.90
CA ALA A 104 0.45 -11.38 -4.49
C ALA A 104 1.84 -11.05 -3.95
N HIS A 105 1.97 -9.89 -3.31
CA HIS A 105 3.25 -9.39 -2.84
C HIS A 105 3.12 -8.48 -1.60
N LEU A 106 4.27 -8.21 -1.00
CA LEU A 106 4.55 -7.05 -0.17
C LEU A 106 5.58 -6.18 -0.89
N ASP A 107 5.43 -4.86 -0.84
CA ASP A 107 6.40 -3.95 -1.46
C ASP A 107 7.76 -3.99 -0.78
N GLN A 108 7.75 -4.27 0.53
CA GLN A 108 8.92 -4.20 1.39
C GLN A 108 8.98 -5.38 2.36
N SER A 109 10.20 -5.89 2.61
CA SER A 109 10.49 -6.72 3.78
C SER A 109 10.60 -5.87 5.06
N SER A 110 10.61 -6.52 6.22
CA SER A 110 10.87 -5.83 7.50
C SER A 110 12.26 -5.18 7.55
N TRP A 111 13.26 -5.81 6.93
CA TRP A 111 14.59 -5.22 6.75
C TRP A 111 14.51 -3.95 5.90
N GLN A 112 13.83 -4.02 4.73
CA GLN A 112 13.68 -2.87 3.84
C GLN A 112 12.95 -1.70 4.51
N ALA A 113 11.94 -1.98 5.35
CA ALA A 113 11.22 -0.96 6.11
C ALA A 113 12.13 -0.26 7.13
N THR A 114 13.05 -1.00 7.76
CA THR A 114 14.07 -0.42 8.66
C THR A 114 15.05 0.47 7.88
N GLN A 115 15.45 0.07 6.67
CA GLN A 115 16.25 0.94 5.80
C GLN A 115 15.52 2.21 5.39
N VAL A 116 14.20 2.15 5.16
CA VAL A 116 13.38 3.35 4.94
C VAL A 116 13.44 4.28 6.15
N LEU A 117 13.34 3.74 7.37
CA LEU A 117 13.46 4.52 8.59
C LEU A 117 14.83 5.21 8.69
N HIS A 118 15.93 4.48 8.47
CA HIS A 118 17.29 5.05 8.44
C HIS A 118 17.46 6.16 7.40
N ASN A 119 16.87 6.01 6.22
CA ASN A 119 17.00 7.02 5.16
C ASN A 119 16.26 8.33 5.48
N HIS A 120 15.16 8.25 6.21
CA HIS A 120 14.32 9.42 6.53
C HIS A 120 14.61 10.03 7.90
N TYR A 121 15.16 9.25 8.84
CA TYR A 121 15.46 9.67 10.21
C TYR A 121 16.83 9.16 10.69
N PRO A 122 17.94 9.44 9.97
CA PRO A 122 19.24 8.83 10.25
C PRO A 122 19.73 9.05 11.69
N ASP A 123 19.44 10.23 12.27
CA ASP A 123 19.90 10.61 13.61
C ASP A 123 18.98 10.11 14.75
N GLU A 124 17.73 9.72 14.44
CA GLU A 124 16.74 9.28 15.42
C GLU A 124 16.42 7.77 15.32
N THR A 125 16.92 7.07 14.30
CA THR A 125 16.43 5.72 13.95
C THR A 125 16.50 4.74 15.12
N GLU A 126 17.64 4.66 15.82
CA GLU A 126 17.80 3.75 16.95
C GLU A 126 16.76 4.02 18.05
N THR A 127 16.55 5.30 18.39
CA THR A 127 15.50 5.71 19.33
C THR A 127 14.10 5.35 18.84
N LEU A 128 13.82 5.54 17.55
CA LEU A 128 12.52 5.23 16.96
C LEU A 128 12.25 3.72 16.88
N LEU A 129 13.29 2.88 16.79
CA LEU A 129 13.18 1.41 16.84
C LEU A 129 12.83 0.88 18.23
N HIS A 130 13.20 1.61 19.29
CA HIS A 130 12.71 1.35 20.66
C HIS A 130 11.24 1.72 20.85
N GLY A 131 10.74 2.63 20.01
CA GLY A 131 9.32 2.94 19.90
C GLY A 131 8.58 1.96 18.99
N ARG A 132 7.32 2.28 18.68
CA ARG A 132 6.61 1.63 17.58
C ARG A 132 6.76 2.43 16.29
N PHE A 133 7.20 1.79 15.22
CA PHE A 133 7.17 2.33 13.87
C PHE A 133 6.35 1.41 12.94
N MET A 134 5.60 2.04 12.05
CA MET A 134 4.82 1.34 11.05
C MET A 134 5.01 2.01 9.70
N LEU A 135 5.19 1.19 8.67
CA LEU A 135 5.13 1.61 7.29
C LEU A 135 3.78 1.22 6.71
N VAL A 136 3.03 2.21 6.20
CA VAL A 136 1.74 1.99 5.56
C VAL A 136 1.71 2.56 4.16
N ASN A 137 0.88 1.96 3.32
CA ASN A 137 0.44 2.54 2.07
C ASN A 137 -1.00 3.04 2.21
N ALA A 138 -1.31 4.19 1.63
CA ALA A 138 -2.66 4.72 1.48
C ALA A 138 -3.01 4.78 -0.01
N TRP A 139 -3.87 3.88 -0.45
CA TRP A 139 -4.26 3.72 -1.84
C TRP A 139 -5.63 4.37 -2.09
N ARG A 140 -5.67 5.27 -3.07
CA ARG A 140 -6.86 6.00 -3.49
C ARG A 140 -7.13 5.78 -4.98
N PRO A 141 -8.32 5.32 -5.38
CA PRO A 141 -8.73 5.38 -6.77
C PRO A 141 -9.18 6.79 -7.16
N ILE A 142 -9.01 7.17 -8.42
CA ILE A 142 -9.49 8.47 -8.93
C ILE A 142 -10.91 8.37 -9.50
N LYS A 143 -11.31 7.17 -9.93
CA LYS A 143 -12.62 6.82 -10.46
C LYS A 143 -13.08 5.52 -9.80
N THR A 144 -14.38 5.25 -9.79
CA THR A 144 -14.93 3.99 -9.27
C THR A 144 -14.26 2.79 -9.92
N VAL A 145 -13.81 1.84 -9.10
CA VAL A 145 -13.01 0.70 -9.55
C VAL A 145 -13.92 -0.48 -9.90
N TYR A 146 -13.75 -0.98 -11.12
CA TYR A 146 -14.36 -2.22 -11.59
C TYR A 146 -13.28 -3.17 -12.10
N ARG A 147 -12.45 -2.73 -13.06
CA ARG A 147 -11.36 -3.53 -13.60
C ARG A 147 -10.14 -3.53 -12.69
N HIS A 148 -9.56 -4.71 -12.50
CA HIS A 148 -8.40 -4.97 -11.64
C HIS A 148 -8.57 -4.43 -10.21
N PRO A 149 -9.59 -4.85 -9.44
CA PRO A 149 -9.80 -4.38 -8.07
C PRO A 149 -8.56 -4.61 -7.19
N PHE A 150 -8.46 -3.86 -6.10
CA PHE A 150 -7.37 -3.98 -5.15
C PHE A 150 -7.71 -5.03 -4.08
N GLY A 151 -7.08 -6.20 -4.19
CA GLY A 151 -7.19 -7.28 -3.22
C GLY A 151 -6.15 -7.16 -2.10
N VAL A 152 -6.58 -7.39 -0.87
CA VAL A 152 -5.74 -7.43 0.33
C VAL A 152 -5.98 -8.72 1.11
N ALA A 153 -4.93 -9.30 1.65
CA ALA A 153 -5.06 -10.42 2.56
C ALA A 153 -5.26 -9.93 4.00
N ASP A 154 -6.06 -10.64 4.79
CA ASP A 154 -6.00 -10.52 6.24
C ASP A 154 -4.65 -11.04 6.72
N ALA A 155 -3.78 -10.11 7.11
CA ALA A 155 -2.42 -10.39 7.52
C ALA A 155 -2.33 -11.32 8.75
N SER A 156 -3.40 -11.44 9.55
CA SER A 156 -3.44 -12.40 10.66
C SER A 156 -3.55 -13.86 10.20
N THR A 157 -3.93 -14.08 8.94
CA THR A 157 -4.09 -15.41 8.32
C THR A 157 -2.91 -15.83 7.45
N VAL A 158 -1.92 -14.95 7.28
CA VAL A 158 -0.72 -15.19 6.46
C VAL A 158 0.47 -15.41 7.40
N PRO A 159 0.92 -16.67 7.61
CA PRO A 159 2.07 -16.94 8.47
C PRO A 159 3.38 -16.46 7.82
N ALA A 160 4.37 -16.12 8.64
CA ALA A 160 5.69 -15.71 8.18
C ALA A 160 6.36 -16.77 7.27
N SER A 161 6.07 -18.05 7.50
CA SER A 161 6.53 -19.16 6.66
C SER A 161 6.05 -19.10 5.21
N ASP A 162 5.01 -18.32 4.91
CA ASP A 162 4.50 -18.14 3.55
C ASP A 162 5.10 -16.92 2.85
N LEU A 163 5.85 -16.09 3.57
CA LEU A 163 6.54 -14.93 3.00
C LEU A 163 7.88 -15.37 2.40
N VAL A 164 8.17 -14.91 1.18
CA VAL A 164 9.39 -15.25 0.45
C VAL A 164 10.09 -13.96 0.05
N VAL A 165 11.20 -13.65 0.73
CA VAL A 165 12.03 -12.49 0.41
C VAL A 165 12.53 -12.58 -1.03
N ARG A 166 12.38 -11.47 -1.76
CA ARG A 166 12.90 -11.25 -3.11
C ARG A 166 13.81 -10.04 -3.07
N GLN A 167 15.11 -10.30 -3.13
CA GLN A 167 16.10 -9.25 -3.28
C GLN A 167 16.19 -8.83 -4.74
N ASN A 168 15.96 -7.55 -5.00
CA ASN A 168 16.23 -6.91 -6.27
C ASN A 168 17.43 -5.98 -6.12
N ARG A 169 18.47 -6.20 -6.94
CA ARG A 169 19.69 -5.39 -6.91
C ARG A 169 19.63 -4.41 -8.07
N TRP A 170 19.52 -3.13 -7.74
CA TRP A 170 19.54 -2.06 -8.73
C TRP A 170 20.78 -1.20 -8.52
N PHE A 171 21.78 -1.36 -9.40
CA PHE A 171 23.11 -0.79 -9.23
C PHE A 171 23.73 -1.13 -7.86
N LYS A 172 23.96 -0.14 -7.00
CA LYS A 172 24.52 -0.29 -5.65
C LYS A 172 23.44 -0.38 -4.55
N GLU A 173 22.16 -0.23 -4.91
CA GLU A 173 21.05 -0.33 -3.96
C GLU A 173 20.50 -1.77 -3.94
N ILE A 174 20.32 -2.30 -2.73
CA ILE A 174 19.55 -3.51 -2.50
C ILE A 174 18.14 -3.08 -2.11
N ARG A 175 17.14 -3.61 -2.81
CA ARG A 175 15.73 -3.47 -2.45
C ARG A 175 15.14 -4.84 -2.18
N GLU A 176 14.37 -4.98 -1.11
CA GLU A 176 13.68 -6.24 -0.82
C GLU A 176 12.18 -6.08 -0.89
N SER A 177 11.54 -6.90 -1.72
CA SER A 177 10.09 -7.15 -1.68
C SER A 177 9.83 -8.57 -1.19
N MET A 178 8.57 -8.95 -1.02
CA MET A 178 8.24 -10.34 -0.66
C MET A 178 7.16 -10.88 -1.59
N GLY A 179 7.37 -12.11 -2.08
CA GLY A 179 6.31 -12.90 -2.69
C GLY A 179 5.59 -13.73 -1.64
N ILE A 180 4.38 -14.20 -1.98
CA ILE A 180 3.53 -14.97 -1.07
C ILE A 180 3.36 -16.39 -1.60
N ARG A 181 3.64 -17.39 -0.76
CA ARG A 181 3.32 -18.80 -1.07
C ARG A 181 1.81 -18.98 -1.03
N PRO A 182 1.19 -19.65 -2.01
CA PRO A 182 -0.24 -19.89 -1.99
C PRO A 182 -0.62 -20.84 -0.84
N ASN A 183 -1.65 -20.49 -0.08
CA ASN A 183 -2.13 -21.28 1.05
C ASN A 183 -3.65 -21.07 1.24
N LYS A 184 -4.42 -22.16 1.32
CA LYS A 184 -5.89 -22.13 1.50
C LYS A 184 -6.34 -21.46 2.80
N GLY A 185 -5.45 -21.33 3.78
CA GLY A 185 -5.72 -20.63 5.03
C GLY A 185 -5.74 -19.09 4.90
N HIS A 186 -5.17 -18.53 3.83
CA HIS A 186 -5.17 -17.07 3.61
C HIS A 186 -6.58 -16.59 3.30
N LYS A 187 -7.02 -15.52 3.97
CA LYS A 187 -8.29 -14.86 3.65
C LYS A 187 -8.03 -13.59 2.87
N TRP A 188 -8.68 -13.45 1.72
CA TRP A 188 -8.52 -12.32 0.82
C TRP A 188 -9.81 -11.51 0.72
N TYR A 189 -9.64 -10.20 0.62
CA TYR A 189 -10.72 -9.23 0.67
C TYR A 189 -10.51 -8.15 -0.39
N TYR A 190 -11.61 -7.57 -0.87
CA TYR A 190 -11.61 -6.37 -1.69
C TYR A 190 -12.88 -5.56 -1.43
N LYS A 191 -12.95 -4.33 -1.95
CA LYS A 191 -14.17 -3.53 -1.92
C LYS A 191 -14.73 -3.39 -3.32
N TYR A 192 -15.92 -3.96 -3.55
CA TYR A 192 -16.66 -3.75 -4.79
C TYR A 192 -17.03 -2.27 -4.97
N LYS A 193 -16.95 -1.78 -6.21
CA LYS A 193 -17.21 -0.38 -6.58
C LYS A 193 -16.49 0.62 -5.66
N GLN A 194 -15.23 0.35 -5.31
CA GLN A 194 -14.46 1.26 -4.45
C GLN A 194 -14.42 2.66 -5.08
N GLU A 195 -14.94 3.65 -4.37
CA GLU A 195 -15.06 5.03 -4.84
C GLU A 195 -13.83 5.85 -4.46
N ARG A 196 -13.68 7.04 -5.04
CA ARG A 196 -12.53 7.94 -4.81
C ARG A 196 -12.32 8.31 -3.35
N GLU A 197 -13.39 8.36 -2.56
CA GLU A 197 -13.32 8.69 -1.14
C GLU A 197 -13.00 7.48 -0.26
N ASP A 198 -13.15 6.26 -0.78
CA ASP A 198 -12.80 5.02 -0.07
C ASP A 198 -11.28 4.80 -0.14
N VAL A 199 -10.53 5.38 0.78
CA VAL A 199 -9.09 5.17 0.87
C VAL A 199 -8.82 3.86 1.59
N LEU A 200 -8.06 2.98 0.93
CA LEU A 200 -7.55 1.75 1.52
C LEU A 200 -6.20 2.06 2.19
N ILE A 201 -6.11 1.86 3.49
CA ILE A 201 -4.85 1.94 4.24
C ILE A 201 -4.42 0.53 4.59
N PHE A 202 -3.16 0.16 4.31
CA PHE A 202 -2.66 -1.18 4.57
C PHE A 202 -1.18 -1.16 4.94
N LYS A 203 -0.79 -2.07 5.82
CA LYS A 203 0.58 -2.15 6.34
C LYS A 203 1.53 -2.77 5.31
N GLN A 204 2.69 -2.16 5.15
CA GLN A 204 3.86 -2.80 4.56
C GLN A 204 4.77 -3.41 5.62
N SER A 205 4.85 -2.77 6.80
CA SER A 205 5.60 -3.28 7.95
C SER A 205 5.08 -2.64 9.24
N ASP A 206 5.21 -3.34 10.35
CA ASP A 206 4.92 -2.88 11.71
C ASP A 206 5.96 -3.56 12.59
N ASN A 207 6.73 -2.83 13.37
CA ASN A 207 7.69 -3.46 14.29
C ASN A 207 7.01 -4.04 15.54
N HIS A 208 5.70 -3.82 15.72
CA HIS A 208 4.95 -4.22 16.89
C HIS A 208 3.65 -4.95 16.55
N GLY A 209 3.15 -5.75 17.49
CA GLY A 209 1.81 -6.36 17.42
C GLY A 209 1.67 -7.48 16.37
N ARG A 210 0.42 -7.73 15.98
CA ARG A 210 0.03 -8.76 15.00
C ARG A 210 -0.27 -8.13 13.64
N ALA A 211 -0.50 -8.97 12.63
CA ALA A 211 -0.88 -8.52 11.28
C ALA A 211 0.10 -7.44 10.77
N ARG A 212 1.40 -7.78 10.78
CA ARG A 212 2.51 -6.80 10.66
C ARG A 212 2.75 -6.30 9.23
N ALA A 213 2.33 -7.07 8.24
CA ALA A 213 2.43 -6.71 6.83
C ALA A 213 1.24 -7.31 6.08
N CYS A 214 0.62 -6.54 5.20
CA CYS A 214 -0.61 -6.89 4.48
C CYS A 214 -0.30 -7.24 3.02
N PRO A 215 -0.23 -8.53 2.67
CA PRO A 215 -0.11 -8.92 1.28
C PRO A 215 -1.24 -8.37 0.44
N HIS A 216 -0.92 -7.98 -0.78
CA HIS A 216 -1.87 -7.36 -1.67
C HIS A 216 -1.59 -7.72 -3.12
N THR A 217 -2.61 -7.54 -3.94
CA THR A 217 -2.57 -7.84 -5.36
C THR A 217 -3.70 -7.12 -6.09
N ALA A 218 -3.59 -6.99 -7.40
CA ALA A 218 -4.76 -6.84 -8.23
C ALA A 218 -5.23 -8.22 -8.70
N PHE A 219 -6.50 -8.39 -8.99
CA PHE A 219 -7.01 -9.63 -9.57
C PHE A 219 -7.96 -9.33 -10.72
N GLU A 220 -8.13 -10.30 -11.60
CA GLU A 220 -9.08 -10.21 -12.70
C GLU A 220 -10.47 -10.63 -12.20
N ASP A 221 -11.46 -9.80 -12.51
CA ASP A 221 -12.87 -10.11 -12.33
C ASP A 221 -13.45 -10.30 -13.73
N GLU A 222 -13.86 -11.52 -14.06
CA GLU A 222 -14.36 -11.88 -15.39
C GLU A 222 -15.60 -11.07 -15.79
N GLU A 223 -16.42 -10.64 -14.83
CA GLU A 223 -17.59 -9.82 -15.08
C GLU A 223 -17.19 -8.40 -15.55
N PHE A 224 -16.06 -7.89 -15.08
CA PHE A 224 -15.60 -6.51 -15.30
C PHE A 224 -14.28 -6.42 -16.07
N LYS A 225 -13.86 -7.47 -16.78
CA LYS A 225 -12.59 -7.50 -17.52
C LYS A 225 -12.49 -6.45 -18.63
N ASP A 226 -13.63 -6.12 -19.23
CA ASP A 226 -13.76 -5.12 -20.30
C ASP A 226 -14.16 -3.74 -19.77
N ALA A 227 -14.29 -3.58 -18.45
CA ALA A 227 -14.57 -2.28 -17.84
C ALA A 227 -13.35 -1.34 -17.97
N GLU A 228 -13.62 -0.05 -17.76
CA GLU A 228 -12.58 0.98 -17.78
C GLU A 228 -11.46 0.64 -16.79
N PRO A 229 -10.19 0.78 -17.21
CA PRO A 229 -9.05 0.51 -16.34
C PRO A 229 -9.02 1.48 -15.15
N ARG A 230 -8.66 0.95 -13.97
CA ARG A 230 -8.50 1.80 -12.79
C ARG A 230 -7.34 2.78 -12.93
N GLU A 231 -7.55 3.93 -12.31
CA GLU A 231 -6.56 4.98 -12.10
C GLU A 231 -6.45 5.24 -10.61
N SER A 232 -5.23 5.39 -10.10
CA SER A 232 -5.01 5.52 -8.67
C SER A 232 -3.70 6.19 -8.30
N ILE A 233 -3.68 6.73 -7.09
CA ILE A 233 -2.48 7.16 -6.39
C ILE A 233 -2.30 6.32 -5.12
N GLU A 234 -1.07 5.95 -4.83
CA GLU A 234 -0.67 5.25 -3.62
C GLU A 234 0.39 6.07 -2.90
N LEU A 235 0.09 6.55 -1.69
CA LEU A 235 1.07 7.20 -0.83
C LEU A 235 1.75 6.17 0.06
N ARG A 236 3.03 6.36 0.34
CA ARG A 236 3.80 5.60 1.34
C ARG A 236 4.13 6.50 2.51
N ALA A 237 3.80 6.06 3.72
CA ALA A 237 3.93 6.86 4.92
C ALA A 237 4.56 6.07 6.08
N ILE A 238 5.42 6.76 6.82
CA ILE A 238 5.99 6.30 8.09
C ILE A 238 5.08 6.84 9.21
N LEU A 239 4.61 5.96 10.08
CA LEU A 239 3.88 6.29 11.30
C LEU A 239 4.76 5.95 12.50
N LEU A 240 4.91 6.87 13.45
CA LEU A 240 5.78 6.69 14.61
C LEU A 240 5.01 6.95 15.90
N TRP A 241 5.21 6.07 16.89
CA TRP A 241 4.87 6.25 18.31
C TRP A 241 6.14 6.10 19.15
N PRO A 242 6.94 7.17 19.31
CA PRO A 242 8.24 7.09 19.98
C PRO A 242 8.16 6.65 21.46
N GLU A 243 7.06 6.98 22.13
CA GLU A 243 6.84 6.67 23.56
C GLU A 243 6.23 5.27 23.79
N HIS A 244 5.90 4.53 22.73
CA HIS A 244 5.36 3.19 22.86
C HIS A 244 6.51 2.19 23.01
N GLU A 245 6.78 1.69 24.21
CA GLU A 245 7.81 0.66 24.42
C GLU A 245 7.60 -0.51 23.46
N SER A 246 8.62 -0.82 22.66
CA SER A 246 8.63 -2.02 21.84
C SER A 246 8.94 -3.21 22.73
N VAL A 247 8.02 -4.18 22.77
CA VAL A 247 8.34 -5.50 23.33
C VAL A 247 9.16 -6.22 22.27
N GLU A 248 10.43 -6.48 22.54
CA GLU A 248 11.23 -7.41 21.74
C GLU A 248 10.50 -8.76 21.74
N ILE A 249 9.82 -9.07 20.65
CA ILE A 249 9.37 -10.44 20.40
C ILE A 249 10.56 -11.10 19.72
N GLU A 250 11.28 -11.96 20.44
CA GLU A 250 12.28 -12.86 19.89
C GLU A 250 11.69 -13.53 18.65
N VAL A 251 12.16 -13.12 17.47
CA VAL A 251 11.83 -13.81 16.23
C VAL A 251 12.78 -15.00 16.18
N GLU A 252 12.31 -16.17 16.61
CA GLU A 252 12.97 -17.43 16.23
C GLU A 252 12.96 -17.52 14.70
N GLY A 253 14.11 -17.19 14.10
CA GLY A 253 14.31 -17.17 12.67
C GLY A 253 14.33 -15.75 12.11
N LYS A 254 15.49 -15.33 11.60
CA LYS A 254 15.62 -14.16 10.73
C LYS A 254 14.52 -14.22 9.65
N LEU A 255 13.65 -13.22 9.63
CA LEU A 255 12.76 -12.92 8.50
C LEU A 255 13.59 -12.54 7.27
#